data_AF-A0A7Y6BU06-F1
#
_entry.id   AF-A0A7Y6BU06-F1
#
_cell.length_a   1.000
_cell.length_b   1.000
_cell.length_c   1.000
_cell.angle_alpha   90.00
_cell.angle_beta   90.00
_cell.angle_gamma   90.00
#
_symmetry.space_group_name_H-M   'P 1'
#
loop_
_entity.id
_entity.type
_entity.pdbx_description
1 polymer ?
#
loop_
_entity_poly.entity_id
_entity_poly.type
_entity_poly.pdbx_seq_one_letter_code
_entity_poly.pdbx_strand_id
1 'polypeptide(L)'
;MQIIHRLTVVSNPTRVFEVGSETDGQEIIEIKQVGSEFEDHIHSEYYVLDQNGHLITSVENAPVILDWKTIAEDGPAPENEK
;
A
#
# COMPACT_ATOMS: atom_id res chain seq x y z
N MET A 1 0.58 -2.87 13.44
CA MET A 1 -0.04 -2.17 12.29
C MET A 1 -0.40 -3.11 11.12
N GLN A 2 -1.51 -2.90 10.41
CA GLN A 2 -1.81 -3.56 9.11
C GLN A 2 -1.48 -2.61 7.95
N ILE A 3 -0.81 -3.12 6.92
CA ILE A 3 -0.49 -2.37 5.69
C ILE A 3 -0.97 -3.11 4.44
N ILE A 4 -1.20 -2.37 3.35
CA ILE A 4 -1.33 -2.97 2.02
C ILE A 4 0.09 -3.35 1.57
N HIS A 5 0.37 -4.64 1.49
CA HIS A 5 1.69 -5.12 1.06
C HIS A 5 1.77 -5.21 -0.46
N ARG A 6 0.68 -5.63 -1.10
CA ARG A 6 0.59 -5.78 -2.55
C ARG A 6 -0.77 -5.31 -3.08
N LEU A 7 -0.71 -4.57 -4.18
CA LEU A 7 -1.84 -4.07 -4.96
C LEU A 7 -1.76 -4.68 -6.37
N THR A 8 -2.70 -5.54 -6.71
CA THR A 8 -2.83 -6.08 -8.06
C THR A 8 -3.98 -5.39 -8.77
N VAL A 9 -3.68 -4.64 -9.83
CA VAL A 9 -4.69 -4.02 -10.69
C VAL A 9 -5.16 -5.03 -11.73
N VAL A 10 -6.45 -5.33 -11.72
CA VAL A 10 -7.07 -6.29 -12.64
C VAL A 10 -7.23 -5.63 -14.01
N SER A 11 -6.14 -5.61 -14.77
CA SER A 11 -6.01 -5.01 -16.10
C SER A 11 -5.35 -5.96 -17.10
N ASN A 12 -5.30 -5.57 -18.39
CA ASN A 12 -4.56 -6.28 -19.43
C ASN A 12 -3.58 -5.32 -20.16
N PRO A 13 -2.26 -5.43 -19.95
CA PRO A 13 -1.60 -6.37 -19.04
C PRO A 13 -1.91 -6.04 -17.58
N THR A 14 -1.83 -7.05 -16.71
CA THR A 14 -1.99 -6.88 -15.26
C THR A 14 -0.84 -6.06 -14.71
N ARG A 15 -1.13 -5.11 -13.81
CA ARG A 15 -0.13 -4.34 -13.08
C ARG A 15 -0.09 -4.77 -11.63
N VAL A 16 1.10 -4.88 -11.06
CA VAL A 16 1.32 -5.27 -9.67
C VAL A 16 2.27 -4.27 -9.04
N PHE A 17 1.90 -3.78 -7.86
CA PHE A 17 2.71 -2.92 -7.02
C PHE A 17 2.91 -3.63 -5.68
N GLU A 18 4.14 -3.77 -5.23
CA GLU A 18 4.49 -4.46 -3.98
C GLU A 18 5.48 -3.62 -3.17
N VAL A 19 5.22 -3.46 -1.88
CA VAL A 19 6.12 -2.73 -0.97
C VAL A 19 7.47 -3.44 -0.90
N GLY A 20 8.55 -2.68 -1.13
CA GLY A 20 9.93 -3.17 -1.24
C GLY A 20 10.34 -3.60 -2.66
N SER A 21 9.46 -3.46 -3.65
CA SER A 21 9.79 -3.64 -5.07
C SER A 21 10.09 -2.31 -5.76
N GLU A 22 10.66 -2.36 -6.96
CA GLU A 22 10.96 -1.19 -7.79
C GLU A 22 9.98 -1.08 -8.96
N THR A 23 9.50 0.13 -9.24
CA THR A 23 8.71 0.46 -10.44
C THR A 23 9.21 1.78 -11.00
N ASP A 24 9.40 1.84 -12.32
CA ASP A 24 9.90 3.04 -13.01
C ASP A 24 11.19 3.65 -12.40
N GLY A 25 12.07 2.80 -11.85
CA GLY A 25 13.32 3.22 -11.20
C GLY A 25 13.15 3.76 -9.78
N GLN A 26 11.97 3.61 -9.17
CA GLN A 26 11.65 4.08 -7.83
C GLN A 26 11.21 2.93 -6.93
N GLU A 27 11.76 2.87 -5.72
CA GLU A 27 11.36 1.90 -4.71
C GLU A 27 10.00 2.26 -4.11
N ILE A 28 9.11 1.28 -4.06
CA ILE A 28 7.78 1.41 -3.45
C ILE A 28 7.91 1.19 -1.94
N ILE A 29 7.64 2.23 -1.16
CA ILE A 29 7.71 2.18 0.30
C ILE A 29 6.34 2.04 0.95
N GLU A 30 5.31 2.64 0.34
CA GLU A 30 3.96 2.63 0.89
C GLU A 30 2.91 2.48 -0.22
N ILE A 31 1.86 1.72 0.09
CA ILE A 31 0.63 1.69 -0.70
C ILE A 31 -0.51 2.06 0.25
N LYS A 32 -1.21 3.16 -0.06
CA LYS A 32 -2.27 3.71 0.78
C LYS A 32 -3.60 3.74 0.02
N GLN A 33 -4.68 3.27 0.64
CA GLN A 33 -6.04 3.55 0.17
C GLN A 33 -6.44 4.96 0.61
N VAL A 34 -6.67 5.84 -0.35
CA VAL A 34 -7.05 7.25 -0.10
C VAL A 34 -8.50 7.53 -0.50
N GLY A 35 -9.12 6.61 -1.22
CA GLY A 35 -10.51 6.73 -1.67
C GLY A 35 -11.57 6.82 -0.56
N SER A 36 -11.21 6.51 0.69
CA SER A 36 -12.08 6.71 1.85
C SER A 36 -12.04 8.13 2.42
N GLU A 37 -11.13 8.98 1.94
CA GLU A 37 -10.94 10.35 2.45
C GLU A 37 -11.87 11.37 1.77
N PHE A 38 -12.53 11.01 0.67
CA PHE A 38 -13.39 11.91 -0.11
C PHE A 38 -14.88 11.52 -0.02
N GLU A 39 -15.74 12.51 0.25
CA GLU A 39 -17.20 12.34 0.38
C GLU A 39 -17.89 11.94 -0.94
N ASP A 40 -17.23 12.10 -2.08
CA ASP A 40 -17.76 11.88 -3.43
C ASP A 40 -17.57 10.44 -3.97
N HIS A 41 -17.18 9.51 -3.10
CA HIS A 41 -17.29 8.05 -3.31
C HIS A 41 -16.35 7.41 -4.36
N ILE A 42 -15.17 7.97 -4.64
CA ILE A 42 -14.12 7.20 -5.32
C ILE A 42 -13.50 6.22 -4.31
N HIS A 43 -14.24 5.18 -3.91
CA HIS A 43 -13.82 4.22 -2.89
C HIS A 43 -12.61 3.36 -3.29
N SER A 44 -12.28 3.35 -4.59
CA SER A 44 -11.17 2.59 -5.18
C SER A 44 -10.11 3.54 -5.70
N GLU A 45 -9.46 4.26 -4.79
CA GLU A 45 -8.28 5.07 -5.07
C GLU A 45 -7.11 4.68 -4.16
N TYR A 46 -5.97 4.40 -4.78
CA TYR A 46 -4.76 3.96 -4.12
C TYR A 46 -3.56 4.77 -4.60
N TYR A 47 -2.75 5.24 -3.66
CA TYR A 47 -1.46 5.87 -3.93
C TYR A 47 -0.32 4.88 -3.68
N VAL A 48 0.63 4.85 -4.61
CA VAL A 48 1.90 4.13 -4.50
C VAL A 48 3.00 5.18 -4.31
N LEU A 49 3.70 5.13 -3.18
CA LEU A 49 4.56 6.22 -2.70
C LEU A 49 6.03 5.76 -2.53
N ASP A 50 6.95 6.71 -2.72
CA ASP A 50 8.39 6.54 -2.46
C ASP A 50 8.73 6.79 -0.97
N GLN A 51 10.03 6.68 -0.62
CA GLN A 51 10.55 6.93 0.73
C GLN A 51 10.34 8.36 1.26
N ASN A 52 10.12 9.33 0.38
CA ASN A 52 9.88 10.72 0.73
C ASN A 52 8.38 11.06 0.77
N GLY A 53 7.51 10.08 0.55
CA GLY A 53 6.07 10.28 0.42
C GLY A 53 5.66 10.90 -0.92
N HIS A 54 6.52 10.90 -1.93
CA HIS A 54 6.17 11.34 -3.28
C HIS A 54 5.35 10.27 -3.99
N LEU A 55 4.35 10.72 -4.75
CA LEU A 55 3.52 9.86 -5.57
C LEU A 55 4.31 9.30 -6.75
N ILE A 56 4.51 7.98 -6.76
CA ILE A 56 5.05 7.25 -7.91
C ILE A 56 3.93 7.08 -8.94
N THR A 57 2.77 6.58 -8.51
CA THR A 57 1.58 6.42 -9.36
C THR A 57 0.31 6.33 -8.51
N SER A 58 -0.84 6.61 -9.13
CA SER A 58 -2.17 6.38 -8.54
C SER A 58 -2.93 5.31 -9.34
N VAL A 59 -3.74 4.52 -8.62
CA VAL A 59 -4.72 3.60 -9.21
C VAL A 59 -6.10 4.09 -8.80
N GLU A 60 -6.83 4.62 -9.78
CA GLU A 60 -8.15 5.21 -9.61
C GLU A 60 -9.19 4.43 -10.40
N ASN A 61 -10.36 4.20 -9.80
CA ASN A 61 -11.53 3.63 -10.48
C ASN A 61 -11.26 2.27 -11.16
N ALA A 62 -10.31 1.49 -10.65
CA ALA A 62 -9.96 0.18 -11.19
C ALA A 62 -10.35 -0.96 -10.23
N PRO A 63 -10.72 -2.13 -10.76
CA PRO A 63 -10.83 -3.35 -9.96
C PRO A 63 -9.44 -3.78 -9.48
N VAL A 64 -9.32 -4.04 -8.18
CA VAL A 64 -8.04 -4.41 -7.55
C VAL A 64 -8.19 -5.63 -6.63
N ILE A 65 -7.08 -6.34 -6.42
CA ILE A 65 -6.91 -7.34 -5.37
C ILE A 65 -5.84 -6.81 -4.41
N LEU A 66 -6.16 -6.77 -3.12
CA LEU A 66 -5.27 -6.28 -2.07
C LEU A 66 -4.79 -7.43 -1.19
N ASP A 67 -3.47 -7.57 -1.06
CA ASP A 67 -2.87 -8.44 -0.05
C ASP A 67 -2.37 -7.59 1.11
N TRP A 68 -2.94 -7.84 2.29
CA TRP A 68 -2.58 -7.14 3.52
C TRP A 68 -1.51 -7.90 4.29
N LYS A 69 -0.64 -7.16 4.99
CA LYS A 69 0.36 -7.73 5.89
C LYS A 69 0.32 -7.04 7.24
N THR A 70 0.36 -7.84 8.31
CA THR A 70 0.55 -7.32 9.66
C THR A 70 2.04 -7.14 9.91
N ILE A 71 2.44 -5.92 10.28
CA ILE A 71 3.80 -5.62 10.75
C ILE A 71 3.74 -5.48 12.27
N ALA A 72 4.70 -6.14 12.94
CA ALA A 72 4.93 -5.93 14.35
C ALA A 72 5.47 -4.51 14.58
N GLU A 73 4.91 -3.81 15.55
CA GLU A 73 5.55 -2.61 16.09
C GLU A 73 6.60 -3.08 17.10
N ASP A 74 7.83 -2.57 16.99
CA ASP A 74 8.87 -2.84 17.98
C ASP A 74 8.46 -2.22 19.32
N GLY A 75 7.89 -3.06 20.19
CA GLY A 75 7.65 -2.76 21.59
C GLY A 75 8.81 -3.25 22.46
N PRO A 76 9.01 -2.70 23.68
CA PRO A 76 9.95 -3.28 24.62
C PRO A 76 9.62 -4.76 24.85
N ALA A 77 10.65 -5.60 24.91
CA ALA A 77 10.48 -7.03 25.20
C ALA A 77 9.67 -7.20 26.50
N PRO A 78 8.71 -8.14 26.56
CA PRO A 78 7.91 -8.34 27.76
C PRO A 78 8.82 -8.63 28.95
N GLU A 79 8.70 -7.85 30.02
CA GLU A 79 9.35 -8.18 31.29
C GLU A 79 8.75 -9.49 31.79
N ASN A 80 9.54 -10.55 31.80
CA ASN A 80 9.14 -11.81 32.43
C ASN A 80 8.93 -11.54 33.92
N GLU A 81 7.68 -11.51 34.38
CA GLU A 81 7.36 -11.58 35.81
C GLU A 81 7.87 -12.92 36.34
N LYS A 82 8.80 -12.86 37.30
CA LYS A 82 9.39 -14.01 37.99
C LYS A 82 8.48 -14.54 39.09
#